data_AF-A0A1W1WSL9-F1
#
_entry.id   AF-A0A1W1WSL9-F1
#
_cell.length_a   1.000
_cell.length_b   1.000
_cell.length_c   1.000
_cell.angle_alpha   90.00
_cell.angle_beta   90.00
_cell.angle_gamma   90.00
#
_symmetry.space_group_name_H-M   'P 1'
#
loop_
_entity.id
_entity.type
_entity.pdbx_description
1 polymer ?
#
loop_
_entity_poly.entity_id
_entity_poly.type
_entity_poly.pdbx_seq_one_letter_code
_entity_poly.pdbx_strand_id
1 'polypeptide(L)'
;MQKLSISEIQRNLHKLDEYEIIEIIDKKKNVVKGFYIQAKYADLVNEIEKKIVQIKKNRAAGMLKKYANPTLKEKEEGAWQEYVMNKYRKVD
;
A
#
# COMPACT_ATOMS: atom_id res chain seq x y z
N MET A 1 1.86 18.16 17.76
CA MET A 1 1.98 17.80 16.33
C MET A 1 1.63 19.04 15.51
N GLN A 2 2.59 19.56 14.75
CA GLN A 2 2.44 20.84 14.03
C GLN A 2 1.85 20.60 12.64
N LYS A 3 0.98 21.50 12.16
CA LYS A 3 0.41 21.43 10.80
C LYS A 3 0.94 22.57 9.95
N LEU A 4 1.61 22.25 8.85
CA LEU A 4 2.17 23.25 7.93
C LEU A 4 1.77 22.93 6.48
N SER A 5 1.55 23.97 5.70
CA SER A 5 1.48 23.82 4.25
C SER A 5 2.88 23.77 3.63
N ILE A 6 2.98 23.22 2.42
CA ILE A 6 4.24 23.15 1.66
C ILE A 6 4.88 24.53 1.52
N SER A 7 4.08 25.58 1.28
CA SER A 7 4.59 26.96 1.17
C SER A 7 5.14 27.52 2.48
N GLU A 8 4.63 27.07 3.64
CA GLU A 8 5.16 27.47 4.95
C GLU A 8 6.45 26.75 5.28
N ILE A 9 6.55 25.47 4.91
CA ILE A 9 7.76 24.65 5.02
C ILE A 9 8.88 25.29 4.20
N GLN A 10 8.62 25.70 2.96
CA GLN A 10 9.61 26.36 2.11
C GLN A 10 10.16 27.66 2.71
N ARG A 11 9.32 28.46 3.38
CA ARG A 11 9.74 29.72 4.01
C ARG A 11 10.45 29.52 5.34
N ASN A 12 10.12 28.44 6.05
CA ASN A 12 10.60 28.18 7.40
C ASN A 12 11.39 26.87 7.48
N LEU A 13 12.15 26.52 6.43
CA LEU A 13 12.87 25.25 6.36
C LEU A 13 13.81 25.05 7.56
N HIS A 14 14.45 26.12 8.00
CA HIS A 14 15.34 26.16 9.17
C HIS A 14 14.65 25.86 10.50
N LYS A 15 13.32 26.03 10.58
CA LYS A 15 12.53 25.75 11.80
C LYS A 15 12.00 24.32 11.83
N LEU A 16 12.20 23.53 10.78
CA LEU A 16 11.73 22.14 10.73
C LEU A 16 12.46 21.27 11.76
N ASP A 17 13.69 21.62 12.11
CA ASP A 17 14.49 20.91 13.11
C ASP A 17 13.95 21.04 14.53
N GLU A 18 13.13 22.06 14.81
CA GLU A 18 12.49 22.25 16.12
C GLU A 18 11.35 21.26 16.37
N TYR A 19 10.85 20.59 15.33
CA TYR A 19 9.70 19.69 15.42
C TYR A 19 10.08 18.26 15.05
N GLU A 20 9.63 17.31 15.88
CA GLU A 20 9.85 15.88 15.63
C GLU A 20 8.98 15.35 14.49
N ILE A 21 7.72 15.82 14.42
CA ILE A 21 6.70 15.42 13.45
C ILE A 21 5.89 16.63 13.00
N ILE A 22 5.77 16.80 11.68
CA ILE A 22 4.96 17.83 11.04
C ILE A 22 3.98 17.17 10.08
N GLU A 23 2.71 17.51 10.20
CA GLU A 23 1.66 17.13 9.27
C GLU A 23 1.61 18.15 8.12
N ILE A 24 1.84 17.68 6.91
CA ILE A 24 1.83 18.50 5.70
C ILE A 24 0.39 18.56 5.18
N ILE A 25 -0.21 19.75 5.21
CA ILE A 25 -1.61 19.95 4.82
C ILE A 25 -1.75 20.83 3.57
N ASP A 26 -2.72 20.51 2.73
CA ASP A 26 -3.27 21.43 1.75
C ASP A 26 -4.35 22.27 2.42
N LYS A 27 -4.00 23.50 2.82
CA LYS A 27 -4.95 24.41 3.50
C LYS A 27 -6.16 24.76 2.65
N LYS A 28 -6.07 24.73 1.32
CA LYS A 28 -7.20 25.06 0.43
C LYS A 28 -8.22 23.93 0.36
N LYS A 29 -7.73 22.69 0.36
CA LYS A 29 -8.58 21.49 0.27
C LYS A 29 -8.90 20.88 1.63
N ASN A 30 -8.26 21.36 2.70
CA ASN A 30 -8.28 20.77 4.03
C ASN A 30 -7.91 19.26 4.03
N VAL A 31 -6.92 18.90 3.20
CA VAL A 31 -6.47 17.51 3.01
C VAL A 31 -5.04 17.35 3.49
N VAL A 32 -4.77 16.28 4.24
CA VAL A 32 -3.41 15.88 4.62
C VAL A 32 -2.69 15.29 3.41
N LYS A 33 -1.56 15.88 3.04
CA LYS A 33 -0.73 15.44 1.91
C LYS A 33 0.39 14.50 2.32
N GLY A 34 0.84 14.56 3.57
CA GLY A 34 1.90 13.70 4.06
C GLY A 34 2.41 14.13 5.42
N PHE A 35 3.52 13.53 5.84
CA PHE A 35 4.17 13.81 7.11
C PHE A 35 5.66 14.03 6.87
N TYR A 36 6.23 15.00 7.57
CA TYR A 36 7.65 15.13 7.77
C TYR A 36 7.98 14.60 9.16
N ILE A 37 9.02 13.76 9.23
CA ILE A 37 9.48 13.12 10.46
C ILE A 37 10.99 13.26 10.50
N GLN A 38 11.54 13.58 11.68
CA GLN A 38 12.99 13.67 11.86
C GLN A 38 13.70 12.36 11.51
N ALA A 39 14.90 12.48 10.96
CA ALA A 39 15.72 11.35 10.52
C ALA A 39 16.02 10.32 11.63
N LYS A 40 16.05 10.74 12.91
CA LYS A 40 16.24 9.83 14.06
C LYS A 40 15.18 8.72 14.16
N TYR A 41 14.02 8.91 13.53
CA TYR A 41 12.95 7.91 13.47
C TYR A 41 12.92 7.12 12.15
N ALA A 42 13.88 7.34 11.24
CA ALA A 42 13.91 6.66 9.95
C ALA A 42 13.91 5.13 10.10
N ASP A 43 14.67 4.60 11.04
CA ASP A 43 14.73 3.15 11.29
C ASP A 43 13.39 2.59 11.77
N LEU A 44 12.71 3.32 12.66
CA LEU A 44 11.37 2.95 13.14
C LEU A 44 10.35 2.96 11.99
N VAL A 45 10.37 3.99 11.15
CA VAL A 45 9.48 4.11 9.97
C VAL A 45 9.73 2.96 8.99
N ASN A 46 11.00 2.65 8.72
CA ASN A 46 11.38 1.53 7.85
C ASN A 46 10.91 0.18 8.40
N GLU A 47 10.99 -0.03 9.73
CA GLU A 47 10.50 -1.26 10.37
C GLU A 47 8.98 -1.38 10.26
N ILE A 48 8.25 -0.28 10.49
CA ILE A 48 6.79 -0.23 10.36
C ILE A 48 6.39 -0.52 8.90
N GLU A 49 7.06 0.09 7.93
CA GLU A 49 6.79 -0.14 6.51
C GLU A 49 6.97 -1.63 6.15
N LYS A 50 8.09 -2.24 6.57
CA LYS A 50 8.33 -3.68 6.39
C LYS A 50 7.23 -4.54 6.99
N LYS A 51 6.78 -4.24 8.21
CA LYS A 51 5.67 -4.95 8.88
C LYS A 51 4.36 -4.80 8.10
N ILE A 52 4.03 -3.60 7.62
CA ILE A 52 2.82 -3.35 6.82
C ILE A 52 2.86 -4.13 5.50
N VAL A 53 4.00 -4.11 4.80
CA VAL A 53 4.19 -4.87 3.56
C VAL A 53 4.01 -6.38 3.82
N GLN A 54 4.59 -6.89 4.91
CA GLN A 54 4.45 -8.29 5.27
C GLN A 54 3.00 -8.66 5.60
N ILE A 55 2.30 -7.82 6.35
CA ILE A 55 0.88 -8.01 6.67
C ILE A 55 0.03 -8.00 5.38
N LYS A 56 0.27 -7.06 4.46
CA LYS A 56 -0.43 -7.00 3.17
C LYS A 56 -0.18 -8.25 2.32
N LYS A 57 1.07 -8.74 2.26
CA LYS A 57 1.41 -10.00 1.59
C LYS A 57 0.70 -11.19 2.23
N ASN A 58 0.74 -11.31 3.55
CA ASN A 58 0.07 -12.39 4.28
C ASN A 58 -1.46 -12.35 4.10
N ARG A 59 -2.05 -11.15 4.06
CA ARG A 59 -3.49 -10.96 3.79
C ARG A 59 -3.85 -11.34 2.36
N ALA A 60 -3.04 -10.96 1.37
CA ALA A 60 -3.24 -11.38 -0.02
C ALA A 60 -3.14 -12.90 -0.16
N ALA A 61 -2.16 -13.53 0.48
CA ALA A 61 -2.01 -14.99 0.52
C ALA A 61 -3.20 -15.67 1.23
N GLY A 62 -3.69 -15.10 2.34
CA GLY A 62 -4.87 -15.59 3.05
C GLY A 62 -6.17 -15.45 2.23
N MET A 63 -6.33 -14.35 1.48
CA MET A 63 -7.44 -14.18 0.55
C MET A 63 -7.39 -15.19 -0.59
N LEU A 64 -6.23 -15.40 -1.21
CA LEU A 64 -6.04 -16.44 -2.24
C LEU A 64 -6.38 -17.84 -1.71
N LYS A 65 -5.98 -18.17 -0.47
CA LYS A 65 -6.39 -19.43 0.19
C LYS A 65 -7.88 -19.54 0.44
N LYS A 66 -8.59 -18.42 0.61
CA LYS A 66 -10.05 -18.39 0.83
C LYS A 66 -10.83 -18.66 -0.47
N TYR A 67 -10.25 -18.32 -1.62
CA TYR A 67 -10.81 -18.62 -2.94
C TYR A 67 -10.36 -19.97 -3.49
N ALA A 68 -9.21 -20.47 -3.07
CA ALA A 68 -8.76 -21.82 -3.39
C ALA A 68 -9.52 -22.83 -2.53
N ASN A 69 -10.61 -23.39 -3.05
CA ASN A 69 -11.30 -24.50 -2.40
C ASN A 69 -10.52 -25.79 -2.67
N PRO A 70 -9.81 -26.37 -1.67
CA PRO A 70 -8.92 -27.50 -1.91
C PRO A 70 -9.66 -28.78 -2.33
N THR A 71 -10.97 -28.88 -2.11
CA THR A 71 -11.80 -30.00 -2.60
C THR A 71 -12.18 -29.89 -4.07
N LEU A 72 -12.05 -28.71 -4.68
CA LEU A 72 -12.25 -28.50 -6.12
C LEU A 72 -10.95 -28.61 -6.90
N LYS A 73 -9.80 -28.81 -6.23
CA LYS A 73 -8.48 -28.82 -6.86
C LYS A 73 -8.40 -29.82 -8.02
N GLU A 74 -8.88 -31.05 -7.84
CA GLU A 74 -8.91 -32.08 -8.89
C GLU A 74 -9.93 -31.79 -10.00
N LYS A 75 -11.00 -31.05 -9.68
CA LYS A 75 -12.07 -30.68 -10.64
C LYS A 75 -11.72 -29.43 -11.46
N GLU A 76 -10.90 -28.56 -10.91
CA GLU A 76 -10.41 -27.33 -11.54
C GLU A 76 -9.05 -27.53 -12.23
N GLU A 77 -8.39 -28.67 -11.99
CA GLU A 77 -7.17 -29.08 -12.68
C GLU A 77 -7.49 -29.31 -14.16
N GLY A 78 -6.99 -28.39 -15.01
CA GLY A 78 -7.26 -28.39 -16.44
C GLY A 78 -8.52 -27.65 -16.90
N ALA A 79 -9.36 -27.15 -15.98
CA ALA A 79 -10.55 -26.36 -16.34
C ALA A 79 -10.20 -25.08 -17.13
N TRP A 80 -9.05 -24.47 -16.84
CA TRP A 80 -8.55 -23.34 -17.62
C TRP A 80 -8.14 -23.73 -19.03
N GLN A 81 -7.49 -24.90 -19.20
CA GLN A 81 -7.08 -25.40 -20.50
C GLN A 81 -8.30 -25.74 -21.36
N GLU A 82 -9.32 -26.38 -20.77
CA GLU A 82 -10.58 -26.68 -21.43
C GLU A 82 -11.36 -25.41 -21.82
N TYR A 83 -11.41 -24.40 -20.93
CA TYR A 83 -12.01 -23.10 -21.24
C TYR A 83 -11.30 -22.40 -22.41
N VAL A 84 -9.96 -22.36 -22.39
CA VAL A 84 -9.16 -21.75 -23.45
C VAL A 84 -9.35 -22.51 -24.76
N MET A 85 -9.29 -23.85 -24.74
CA MET A 85 -9.51 -24.67 -25.91
C MET A 85 -10.91 -24.43 -26.48
N ASN A 86 -11.97 -24.39 -25.67
CA ASN A 86 -13.33 -24.11 -26.14
C ASN A 86 -13.53 -22.68 -26.64
N LYS A 87 -12.94 -21.68 -25.97
CA LYS A 87 -13.08 -20.26 -26.36
C LYS A 87 -12.39 -19.94 -27.69
N TYR A 88 -11.28 -20.61 -27.97
CA TYR A 88 -10.51 -20.44 -29.21
C TYR A 88 -10.71 -21.58 -30.22
N ARG A 89 -11.58 -22.55 -29.91
CA ARG A 89 -12.09 -23.51 -30.90
C ARG A 89 -12.94 -22.71 -31.87
N LYS A 90 -12.33 -22.35 -32.98
CA LYS A 90 -13.00 -21.62 -34.05
C LYS A 90 -14.26 -22.38 -34.46
N VAL A 91 -15.34 -21.61 -34.56
CA VAL A 91 -16.49 -21.90 -35.43
C VAL A 91 -15.91 -21.97 -36.84
N ASP A 92 -15.79 -23.19 -37.37
CA ASP A 92 -15.64 -23.42 -38.82
C ASP A 92 -17.03 -23.33 -39.48
#